data_AF-A0A915DLX6-F1
#
_entry.id   AF-A0A915DLX6-F1
#
_cell.length_a   1.000
_cell.length_b   1.000
_cell.length_c   1.000
_cell.angle_alpha   90.00
_cell.angle_beta   90.00
_cell.angle_gamma   90.00
#
_symmetry.space_group_name_H-M   'P 1'
#
loop_
_entity.id
_entity.type
_entity.pdbx_description
1 polymer ?
#
loop_
_entity_poly.entity_id
_entity_poly.type
_entity_poly.pdbx_seq_one_letter_code
_entity_poly.pdbx_strand_id
1 'polypeptide(L)'
;MDFFKALYFNYVTITTIGLGDVVPKSHNYLLFTFIYITIGLSLTTMAVEIAADYLKSSITLEEKMKLKNLIKHLGDQLNVPVEELEHLNIDQFVNSALQVADGQTKTEDRPISFSDIRKEVDSRNIEFADDE
;
A
#
# COMPACT_ATOMS: atom_id res chain seq x y z
N MET A 1 32.10 -29.33 14.00
CA MET A 1 31.37 -29.03 12.75
C MET A 1 32.05 -27.86 12.11
N ASP A 2 32.38 -27.95 10.82
CA ASP A 2 32.87 -26.79 10.08
C ASP A 2 31.77 -25.71 10.00
N PHE A 3 32.15 -24.44 9.99
CA PHE A 3 31.20 -23.31 9.94
C PHE A 3 30.19 -23.45 8.79
N PHE A 4 30.66 -23.82 7.60
CA PHE A 4 29.81 -24.04 6.43
C PHE A 4 28.81 -25.19 6.60
N LYS A 5 29.16 -26.25 7.35
CA LYS A 5 28.21 -27.34 7.66
C LYS A 5 27.15 -26.92 8.65
N ALA A 6 27.50 -26.08 9.62
CA ALA A 6 26.54 -25.53 10.58
C ALA A 6 25.56 -24.57 9.89
N LEU A 7 26.06 -23.72 8.99
CA LEU A 7 25.23 -22.81 8.18
C LEU A 7 24.34 -23.58 7.20
N TYR A 8 24.86 -24.63 6.57
CA TYR A 8 24.06 -25.53 5.73
C TYR A 8 22.91 -26.19 6.50
N PHE A 9 23.20 -26.77 7.67
CA PHE A 9 22.19 -27.37 8.53
C PHE A 9 21.12 -26.35 8.94
N ASN A 10 21.54 -25.14 9.34
CA ASN A 10 20.62 -24.06 9.70
C ASN A 10 19.74 -23.64 8.52
N TYR A 11 20.32 -23.46 7.34
CA TYR A 11 19.59 -23.10 6.12
C TYR A 11 18.55 -24.16 5.74
N VAL A 12 18.93 -25.43 5.64
CA VAL A 12 18.04 -26.56 5.29
C VAL A 12 16.90 -26.72 6.31
N THR A 13 17.15 -26.36 7.57
CA THR A 13 16.16 -26.44 8.63
C THR A 13 15.20 -25.24 8.64
N ILE A 14 15.70 -24.01 8.50
CA ILE A 14 14.86 -22.79 8.43
C ILE A 14 14.01 -22.79 7.16
N THR A 15 14.57 -23.23 6.04
CA THR A 15 13.83 -23.37 4.77
C THR A 15 12.88 -24.56 4.74
N THR A 16 12.82 -25.35 5.82
CA THR A 16 11.98 -26.54 5.95
C THR A 16 12.24 -27.64 4.91
N ILE A 17 13.38 -27.60 4.20
CA ILE A 17 13.79 -28.65 3.28
C ILE A 17 14.05 -29.96 4.05
N GLY A 18 14.71 -29.86 5.23
CA GLY A 18 14.73 -30.94 6.22
C GLY A 18 15.40 -32.25 5.77
N LEU A 19 16.48 -32.20 5.00
CA LEU A 19 17.17 -33.39 4.44
C LEU A 19 17.63 -34.40 5.50
N GLY A 20 17.95 -33.95 6.72
CA GLY A 20 18.30 -34.81 7.85
C GLY A 20 19.68 -35.49 7.76
N ASP A 21 20.51 -35.09 6.80
CA ASP A 21 21.86 -35.61 6.54
C ASP A 21 22.88 -35.14 7.59
N VAL A 22 22.72 -33.92 8.08
CA VAL A 22 23.52 -33.33 9.16
C VAL A 22 22.61 -33.07 10.36
N VAL A 23 22.81 -33.79 11.46
CA VAL A 23 22.05 -33.60 12.71
C VAL A 23 22.96 -33.72 13.94
N PRO A 24 22.70 -32.97 15.02
CA PRO A 24 23.41 -33.14 16.27
C PRO A 24 23.12 -34.53 16.86
N LYS A 25 24.15 -35.37 17.02
CA LYS A 25 24.01 -36.74 17.54
C LYS A 25 23.77 -36.83 19.05
N SER A 26 23.96 -35.74 19.77
CA SER A 26 23.82 -35.72 21.23
C SER A 26 22.48 -35.12 21.65
N HIS A 27 21.77 -35.84 22.53
CA HIS A 27 20.42 -35.50 23.00
C HIS A 27 20.32 -34.09 23.59
N ASN A 28 21.34 -33.65 24.34
CA ASN A 28 21.32 -32.32 24.95
C ASN A 28 21.41 -31.21 23.89
N TYR A 29 22.28 -31.37 22.89
CA TYR A 29 22.45 -30.39 21.82
C TYR A 29 21.25 -30.33 20.87
N LEU A 30 20.52 -31.43 20.71
CA LEU A 30 19.30 -31.49 19.93
C LEU A 30 18.20 -30.59 20.51
N LEU A 31 18.01 -30.60 21.84
CA LEU A 31 17.06 -29.69 22.51
C LEU A 31 17.45 -28.22 22.35
N PHE A 32 18.73 -27.87 22.55
CA PHE A 32 19.21 -26.51 22.32
C PHE A 32 19.03 -26.07 20.86
N THR A 33 19.21 -26.98 19.92
CA THR A 33 19.01 -26.73 18.48
C THR A 33 17.56 -26.41 18.17
N PHE A 34 16.60 -27.13 18.75
CA PHE A 34 15.18 -26.82 18.57
C PHE A 34 14.81 -25.42 19.09
N ILE A 35 15.27 -25.06 20.29
CA ILE A 35 15.02 -23.72 20.85
C ILE A 35 15.61 -22.63 19.95
N TYR A 36 16.85 -22.84 19.48
CA TYR A 36 17.52 -21.93 18.56
C TYR A 36 16.75 -21.75 17.23
N ILE A 37 16.27 -22.85 16.62
CA ILE A 37 15.49 -22.80 15.38
C ILE A 37 14.17 -22.05 15.59
N THR A 38 13.46 -22.30 16.69
CA THR A 38 12.20 -21.60 17.00
C THR A 38 12.39 -20.09 17.08
N ILE A 39 13.46 -19.63 17.74
CA ILE A 39 13.80 -18.21 17.82
C ILE A 39 14.20 -17.68 16.43
N GLY A 40 15.01 -18.44 15.67
CA GLY A 40 15.44 -18.07 14.32
C GLY A 40 14.27 -17.93 13.33
N LEU A 41 13.27 -18.81 13.43
CA LEU A 41 12.05 -18.73 12.64
C LEU A 41 11.21 -17.50 13.02
N SER A 42 11.05 -17.21 14.31
CA SER A 42 10.36 -15.99 14.76
C SER A 42 11.01 -14.72 14.23
N LEU A 43 12.35 -14.66 14.25
CA LEU A 43 13.10 -13.53 13.71
C LEU A 43 12.93 -13.41 12.19
N THR A 44 12.93 -14.54 11.50
CA THR A 44 12.73 -14.58 10.04
C THR A 44 11.33 -14.11 9.67
N THR A 45 10.30 -14.52 10.40
CA THR A 45 8.92 -14.04 10.19
C THR A 45 8.84 -12.52 10.35
N MET A 46 9.42 -11.97 11.42
CA MET A 46 9.47 -10.52 11.62
C MET A 46 10.22 -9.81 10.47
N ALA A 47 11.34 -10.37 10.01
CA ALA A 47 12.10 -9.81 8.90
C ALA A 47 11.29 -9.83 7.58
N VAL A 48 10.52 -10.90 7.33
CA VAL A 48 9.64 -11.01 6.16
C VAL A 48 8.50 -10.00 6.22
N GLU A 49 7.90 -9.77 7.39
CA GLU A 49 6.84 -8.77 7.56
C GLU A 49 7.35 -7.36 7.23
N ILE A 50 8.50 -6.98 7.78
CA ILE A 50 9.15 -5.70 7.47
C ILE A 50 9.46 -5.60 5.97
N ALA A 51 10.04 -6.65 5.37
CA ALA A 51 10.35 -6.66 3.94
C ALA A 51 9.08 -6.53 3.07
N ALA A 52 7.98 -7.17 3.46
CA ALA A 52 6.70 -7.08 2.78
C ALA A 52 6.12 -5.66 2.87
N ASP A 53 6.24 -4.98 4.01
CA ASP A 53 5.76 -3.61 4.17
C ASP A 53 6.59 -2.61 3.35
N TYR A 54 7.91 -2.81 3.27
CA TYR A 54 8.76 -2.03 2.36
C TYR A 54 8.38 -2.24 0.88
N LEU A 55 8.08 -3.48 0.49
CA LEU A 55 7.66 -3.77 -0.87
C LEU A 55 6.28 -3.18 -1.19
N LYS A 56 5.31 -3.31 -0.28
CA LYS A 56 3.98 -2.71 -0.44
C LYS A 56 4.05 -1.19 -0.58
N SER A 57 4.77 -0.53 0.33
CA SER A 57 4.93 0.92 0.27
C SER A 57 5.56 1.36 -1.04
N SER A 58 6.68 0.77 -1.45
CA SER A 58 7.33 1.15 -2.72
C SER A 58 6.41 1.04 -3.95
N ILE A 59 5.60 -0.03 -4.05
CA ILE A 59 4.64 -0.21 -5.16
C ILE A 59 3.50 0.81 -5.08
N THR A 60 2.88 1.00 -3.91
CA THR A 60 1.77 1.95 -3.73
C THR A 60 2.21 3.39 -3.99
N LEU A 61 3.46 3.75 -3.66
CA LEU A 61 4.00 5.07 -3.93
C LEU A 61 4.16 5.34 -5.43
N GLU A 62 4.54 4.34 -6.24
CA GLU A 62 4.63 4.48 -7.69
C GLU A 62 3.26 4.75 -8.33
N GLU A 63 2.22 4.05 -7.90
CA GLU A 63 0.84 4.25 -8.37
C GLU A 63 0.32 5.64 -8.01
N LYS A 64 0.55 6.07 -6.76
CA LYS A 64 0.22 7.43 -6.30
C LYS A 64 0.91 8.50 -7.13
N MET A 65 2.19 8.33 -7.45
CA MET A 65 2.97 9.29 -8.24
C MET A 65 2.44 9.42 -9.67
N LYS A 66 2.12 8.30 -10.34
CA LYS A 66 1.53 8.32 -11.69
C LYS A 66 0.18 9.04 -11.71
N LEU A 67 -0.69 8.76 -10.73
CA LEU A 67 -1.99 9.39 -10.63
C LEU A 67 -1.88 10.90 -10.33
N LYS A 68 -1.00 11.29 -9.40
CA LYS A 68 -0.71 12.71 -9.12
C LYS A 68 -0.25 13.46 -10.36
N ASN A 69 0.69 12.89 -11.12
CA ASN A 69 1.20 13.51 -12.34
C ASN A 69 0.09 13.68 -13.39
N LEU A 70 -0.81 12.70 -13.51
CA LEU A 70 -1.95 12.80 -14.42
C LEU A 70 -2.93 13.90 -14.00
N ILE A 71 -3.32 13.93 -12.73
CA ILE A 71 -4.25 14.94 -12.21
C ILE A 71 -3.67 16.34 -12.36
N LYS A 72 -2.37 16.51 -12.09
CA LYS A 72 -1.68 17.78 -12.25
C LYS A 72 -1.72 18.26 -13.71
N HIS A 73 -1.42 17.36 -14.66
CA HIS A 73 -1.53 17.70 -16.09
C HIS A 73 -2.96 18.05 -16.51
N LEU A 74 -3.99 17.43 -15.93
CA LEU A 74 -5.38 17.77 -16.21
C LEU A 74 -5.78 19.13 -15.63
N GLY A 75 -5.34 19.45 -14.41
CA GLY A 75 -5.55 20.78 -13.81
C GLY A 75 -4.93 21.89 -14.64
N ASP A 76 -3.72 21.66 -15.17
CA ASP A 76 -3.03 22.61 -16.06
C ASP A 76 -3.81 22.81 -17.38
N GLN A 77 -4.38 21.74 -17.96
CA GLN A 77 -5.20 21.84 -19.19
C GLN A 77 -6.50 22.64 -18.99
N LEU A 78 -7.06 22.64 -17.79
CA LEU A 78 -8.29 23.35 -17.46
C LEU A 78 -8.06 24.81 -17.05
N ASN A 79 -6.81 25.30 -17.07
CA ASN A 79 -6.43 26.67 -16.68
C ASN A 79 -7.05 27.10 -15.33
N VAL A 80 -7.06 26.18 -14.37
CA VAL A 80 -7.56 26.44 -13.01
C VAL A 80 -6.63 27.46 -12.36
N PRO A 81 -7.15 28.55 -11.75
CA PRO A 81 -6.32 29.56 -11.12
C PRO A 81 -5.41 28.93 -10.04
N VAL A 82 -4.15 29.34 -10.03
CA VAL A 82 -3.08 28.73 -9.21
C VAL A 82 -3.38 28.85 -7.71
N GLU A 83 -4.16 29.88 -7.32
CA GLU A 83 -4.66 30.08 -5.96
C GLU A 83 -5.66 29.00 -5.49
N GLU A 84 -6.47 28.40 -6.37
CA GLU A 84 -7.36 27.28 -5.99
C GLU A 84 -6.62 25.94 -5.99
N LEU A 85 -5.58 25.80 -6.81
CA LEU A 85 -4.73 24.60 -6.85
C LEU A 85 -3.92 24.40 -5.57
N GLU A 86 -3.62 25.48 -4.83
CA GLU A 86 -2.94 25.41 -3.53
C GLU A 86 -3.87 24.92 -2.41
N HIS A 87 -5.18 25.15 -2.55
CA HIS A 87 -6.22 24.63 -1.65
C HIS A 87 -6.79 23.26 -2.08
N LEU A 88 -6.65 22.89 -3.35
CA LEU A 88 -6.99 21.57 -3.85
C LEU A 88 -5.98 20.55 -3.33
N ASN A 89 -6.38 19.84 -2.27
CA ASN A 89 -5.58 18.78 -1.68
C ASN A 89 -5.56 17.54 -2.60
N ILE A 90 -4.71 17.56 -3.63
CA ILE A 90 -4.52 16.45 -4.57
C ILE A 90 -4.15 15.15 -3.83
N ASP A 91 -3.42 15.27 -2.71
CA ASP A 91 -3.12 14.14 -1.83
C ASP A 91 -4.39 13.49 -1.27
N GLN A 92 -5.36 14.29 -0.81
CA GLN A 92 -6.65 13.79 -0.33
C GLN A 92 -7.45 13.11 -1.45
N PHE A 93 -7.47 13.68 -2.65
CA PHE A 93 -8.14 13.08 -3.79
C PHE A 93 -7.52 11.74 -4.18
N VAL A 94 -6.19 11.67 -4.28
CA VAL A 94 -5.46 10.44 -4.60
C VAL A 94 -5.67 9.37 -3.53
N ASN A 95 -5.61 9.74 -2.25
CA ASN A 95 -5.87 8.81 -1.15
C ASN A 95 -7.31 8.28 -1.18
N SER A 96 -8.29 9.14 -1.51
CA SER A 96 -9.69 8.73 -1.65
C SER A 96 -9.89 7.80 -2.85
N ALA A 97 -9.23 8.08 -3.97
CA ALA A 97 -9.29 7.26 -5.17
C ALA A 97 -8.67 5.86 -4.98
N LEU A 98 -7.52 5.75 -4.30
CA LEU A 98 -6.95 4.45 -3.93
C LEU A 98 -7.88 3.68 -3.00
N GLN A 99 -8.54 4.35 -2.06
CA GLN A 99 -9.48 3.69 -1.14
C GLN A 99 -10.72 3.11 -1.86
N VAL A 100 -11.17 3.76 -2.94
CA VAL A 100 -12.22 3.24 -3.83
C VAL A 100 -11.71 2.03 -4.63
N ALA A 101 -10.47 2.10 -5.14
CA ALA A 101 -9.85 0.98 -5.87
C ALA A 101 -9.66 -0.26 -4.98
N ASP A 102 -9.30 -0.07 -3.72
CA ASP A 102 -9.18 -1.11 -2.70
C ASP A 102 -10.55 -1.61 -2.18
N GLY A 103 -11.66 -1.09 -2.72
CA GLY A 103 -13.02 -1.53 -2.40
C GLY A 103 -13.51 -1.18 -1.00
N GLN A 104 -12.83 -0.28 -0.28
CA GLN A 104 -13.16 0.10 1.10
C GLN A 104 -14.26 1.16 1.19
N THR A 105 -14.56 1.86 0.10
CA THR A 105 -15.65 2.85 -0.01
C THR A 105 -16.67 2.42 -1.08
N LYS A 106 -17.96 2.58 -0.76
CA LYS A 106 -19.05 2.40 -1.73
C LYS A 106 -19.03 3.60 -2.68
N THR A 107 -18.63 3.40 -3.93
CA THR A 107 -18.95 4.33 -5.01
C THR A 107 -20.47 4.33 -5.17
N GLU A 108 -21.12 5.45 -4.84
CA GLU A 108 -22.53 5.62 -5.17
C GLU A 108 -22.60 5.95 -6.66
N ASP A 109 -22.84 4.93 -7.49
CA ASP A 109 -23.10 5.05 -8.93
C ASP A 109 -24.44 5.74 -9.19
N ARG A 110 -24.62 6.98 -8.71
CA ARG A 110 -25.68 7.83 -9.23
C ARG A 110 -25.19 8.38 -10.56
N PRO A 111 -25.87 8.07 -11.68
CA PRO A 111 -25.56 8.71 -12.94
C PRO A 111 -25.76 10.22 -12.76
N ILE A 112 -24.76 11.00 -13.17
CA ILE A 112 -24.84 12.45 -13.19
C ILE A 112 -26.03 12.81 -14.09
N SER A 113 -27.13 13.26 -13.49
CA SER A 113 -28.34 13.60 -14.24
C SER A 113 -28.25 15.02 -14.75
N PHE A 114 -28.59 15.23 -16.03
CA PHE A 114 -28.74 16.56 -16.62
C PHE A 114 -29.75 17.43 -15.85
N SER A 115 -30.72 16.82 -15.14
CA SER A 115 -31.65 17.55 -14.29
C SER A 115 -30.95 18.26 -13.13
N ASP A 116 -29.88 17.66 -12.60
CA ASP A 116 -29.18 18.17 -11.42
C ASP A 116 -28.27 19.33 -11.82
N ILE A 117 -27.58 19.19 -12.96
CA ILE A 117 -26.82 20.29 -13.58
C ILE A 117 -27.74 21.47 -13.89
N ARG A 118 -28.93 21.21 -14.43
CA ARG A 118 -29.87 22.28 -14.75
C ARG A 118 -30.38 22.99 -13.50
N LYS A 119 -30.64 22.26 -12.41
CA LYS A 119 -31.02 22.86 -11.12
C LYS A 119 -29.90 23.71 -10.54
N GLU A 120 -28.65 23.25 -10.58
CA GLU A 120 -27.48 24.00 -10.12
C GLU A 120 -27.34 25.33 -10.90
N VAL A 121 -27.49 25.30 -12.23
CA VAL A 121 -27.44 26.49 -13.09
C VAL A 121 -28.59 27.45 -12.79
N ASP A 122 -29.80 26.92 -12.60
CA ASP A 122 -30.98 27.74 -12.29
C ASP A 122 -30.87 28.38 -10.89
N SER A 123 -30.38 27.62 -9.89
CA SER A 123 -30.11 28.15 -8.55
C SER A 123 -29.05 29.24 -8.54
N ARG A 124 -27.98 29.12 -9.34
CA ARG A 124 -27.00 30.20 -9.48
C ARG A 124 -27.58 31.42 -10.18
N ASN A 125 -28.41 31.24 -11.20
CA ASN A 125 -29.02 32.37 -11.92
C ASN A 125 -30.04 33.14 -11.06
N ILE A 126 -30.75 32.47 -10.15
CA ILE A 126 -31.68 33.11 -9.22
C ILE A 126 -30.93 33.98 -8.20
N GLU A 127 -29.73 33.59 -7.78
CA GLU A 127 -28.90 34.35 -6.83
C GLU A 127 -28.35 35.67 -7.41
N PHE A 128 -28.28 35.81 -8.74
CA PHE A 128 -27.86 37.06 -9.41
C PHE A 128 -29.02 37.99 -9.79
N ALA A 129 -30.28 37.57 -9.62
CA ALA A 129 -31.46 38.32 -10.07
C ALA A 129 -32.08 39.23 -8.98
N ASP A 130 -31.58 39.17 -7.74
CA ASP A 130 -32.08 39.96 -6.61
C ASP A 130 -31.26 41.24 -6.31
N ASP A 131 -30.30 41.60 -7.17
CA ASP A 131 -29.55 42.86 -7.11
C ASP A 131 -30.02 43.87 -8.20
N GLU A 132 -31.24 44.41 -8.07
CA GLU A 132 -31.70 45.62 -8.82
C GLU A 132 -32.59 46.54 -7.97
#